data_AF-A0A0D8B8A8-F1
#
_entry.id   AF-A0A0D8B8A8-F1
#
_cell.length_a   1.000
_cell.length_b   1.000
_cell.length_c   1.000
_cell.angle_alpha   90.00
_cell.angle_beta   90.00
_cell.angle_gamma   90.00
#
_symmetry.space_group_name_H-M   'P 1'
#
loop_
_entity.id
_entity.type
_entity.pdbx_description
1 polymer ?
#
loop_
_entity_poly.entity_id
_entity_poly.type
_entity_poly.pdbx_seq_one_letter_code
_entity_poly.pdbx_strand_id
1 'polypeptide(L)'
;MTVEADHGTVLVTRRPAGPDAPPAIITDLFGALTRHGLSLVDVTWEQQRLHESRRWSVLDMLAAVDLDRLTPLDRTLVWNAGRAELTTKPGADRLERQADAECRRWQDSNPTVSAIMQACGTWSRYWNEEEAHHETAFNRLAQLTGMAPIPDETFIEFRQVFPDDDMLRTLMLLAISEITAAVNYGQCQQVIDDPGLRRLFKQVAADEIQHRNYFVSFAKALVDSGEYQAKDAFAVAHLFLREDGEILGSSRDQVEDRGTHVNWGDRLERKAGEDDFRPEAVEKKQQLVFGALKKITGIEVHSREELEDTWMDLVGG
;
A
#
# COMPACT_ATOMS: atom_id res chain seq x y z
N MET A 1 18.32 36.02 2.55
CA MET A 1 17.95 35.69 1.16
C MET A 1 17.64 34.22 1.15
N THR A 2 16.35 33.91 1.24
CA THR A 2 15.77 32.57 1.36
C THR A 2 15.90 31.85 0.02
N VAL A 3 16.40 30.62 0.08
CA VAL A 3 16.43 29.68 -1.05
C VAL A 3 15.15 28.86 -0.96
N GLU A 4 14.23 29.06 -1.89
CA GLU A 4 13.06 28.20 -2.07
C GLU A 4 13.51 26.89 -2.71
N ALA A 5 13.13 25.77 -2.10
CA ALA A 5 13.29 24.44 -2.65
C ALA A 5 12.07 24.12 -3.54
N ASP A 6 12.32 24.01 -4.83
CA ASP A 6 11.34 23.62 -5.84
C ASP A 6 11.08 22.10 -5.75
N HIS A 7 9.97 21.71 -5.13
CA HIS A 7 9.47 20.33 -5.12
C HIS A 7 8.73 20.03 -6.42
N GLY A 8 9.48 19.90 -7.51
CA GLY A 8 8.99 19.49 -8.82
C GLY A 8 8.53 18.03 -8.83
N THR A 9 7.23 17.82 -8.92
CA THR A 9 6.63 16.51 -9.28
C THR A 9 6.91 16.28 -10.77
N VAL A 10 7.79 15.34 -11.10
CA VAL A 10 8.13 15.04 -12.50
C VAL A 10 6.97 14.29 -13.15
N LEU A 11 6.19 14.99 -13.97
CA LEU A 11 5.28 14.39 -14.96
C LEU A 11 6.14 13.65 -16.00
N VAL A 12 6.33 12.33 -15.83
CA VAL A 12 6.98 11.50 -16.84
C VAL A 12 5.99 11.31 -18.00
N THR A 13 6.06 12.22 -18.98
CA THR A 13 5.17 12.36 -20.14
C THR A 13 5.88 12.07 -21.47
N ARG A 14 6.86 11.16 -21.48
CA ARG A 14 7.58 10.81 -22.72
C ARG A 14 7.51 9.31 -22.98
N ARG A 15 7.56 8.94 -24.27
CA ARG A 15 7.87 7.59 -24.79
C ARG A 15 8.78 6.82 -23.82
N PRO A 16 8.62 5.49 -23.68
CA PRO A 16 9.35 4.70 -22.70
C PRO A 16 10.80 5.09 -22.80
N ALA A 17 11.31 5.61 -21.70
CA ALA A 17 12.59 6.25 -21.72
C ALA A 17 13.61 5.15 -22.05
N GLY A 18 14.58 5.45 -22.93
CA GLY A 18 15.56 4.45 -23.35
C GLY A 18 16.20 3.75 -22.13
N PRO A 19 16.89 2.61 -22.33
CA PRO A 19 17.45 1.81 -21.23
C PRO A 19 18.24 2.61 -20.19
N ASP A 20 18.76 3.79 -20.56
CA ASP A 20 19.57 4.66 -19.71
C ASP A 20 18.80 5.65 -18.82
N ALA A 21 17.50 5.87 -19.05
CA ALA A 21 16.73 6.81 -18.22
C ALA A 21 16.27 6.15 -16.91
N PRO A 22 16.17 6.89 -15.79
CA PRO A 22 15.71 6.30 -14.52
C PRO A 22 14.28 5.75 -14.65
N PRO A 23 14.02 4.49 -14.22
CA PRO A 23 12.67 3.94 -14.27
C PRO A 23 11.75 4.66 -13.29
N ALA A 24 10.46 4.77 -13.63
CA ALA A 24 9.48 5.47 -12.81
C ALA A 24 8.08 4.86 -12.95
N ILE A 25 7.24 5.11 -11.93
CA ILE A 25 5.82 4.77 -11.98
C ILE A 25 5.15 5.67 -13.01
N ILE A 26 4.44 5.08 -13.97
CA ILE A 26 3.57 5.83 -14.90
C ILE A 26 2.35 6.30 -14.10
N THR A 27 2.27 7.59 -13.77
CA THR A 27 1.21 8.14 -12.91
C THR A 27 -0.08 8.50 -13.65
N ASP A 28 -0.01 8.73 -14.96
CA ASP A 28 -1.17 8.92 -15.86
C ASP A 28 -1.24 7.74 -16.82
N LEU A 29 -1.61 6.56 -16.31
CA LEU A 29 -1.63 5.33 -17.08
C LEU A 29 -2.70 5.34 -18.19
N PHE A 30 -3.87 5.92 -17.94
CA PHE A 30 -4.92 6.05 -18.96
C PHE A 30 -4.47 6.95 -20.11
N GLY A 31 -3.90 8.12 -19.82
CA GLY A 31 -3.33 9.00 -20.84
C GLY A 31 -2.16 8.36 -21.59
N ALA A 32 -1.33 7.57 -20.89
CA ALA A 32 -0.21 6.84 -21.49
C ALA A 32 -0.67 5.84 -22.57
N LEU A 33 -1.71 5.05 -22.28
CA LEU A 33 -2.28 4.08 -23.21
C LEU A 33 -3.10 4.73 -24.34
N THR A 34 -3.82 5.81 -24.07
CA THR A 34 -4.77 6.41 -25.03
C THR A 34 -4.20 7.55 -25.87
N ARG A 35 -3.43 8.47 -25.27
CA ARG A 35 -2.95 9.70 -25.92
C ARG A 35 -1.50 9.58 -26.35
N HIS A 36 -0.69 8.85 -25.58
CA HIS A 36 0.73 8.69 -25.83
C HIS A 36 1.08 7.39 -26.58
N GLY A 37 0.10 6.50 -26.75
CA GLY A 37 0.21 5.30 -27.56
C GLY A 37 1.21 4.27 -27.00
N LEU A 38 1.41 4.25 -25.67
CA LEU A 38 2.15 3.15 -25.05
C LEU A 38 1.39 1.84 -25.23
N SER A 39 2.11 0.77 -25.54
CA SER A 39 1.56 -0.58 -25.50
C SER A 39 1.57 -1.13 -24.08
N LEU A 40 0.80 -2.20 -23.84
CA LEU A 40 0.87 -2.95 -22.59
C LEU A 40 2.29 -3.48 -22.31
N VAL A 41 3.04 -3.83 -23.36
CA VAL A 41 4.44 -4.28 -23.22
C VAL A 41 5.32 -3.14 -22.71
N ASP A 42 5.14 -1.91 -23.19
CA ASP A 42 5.89 -0.75 -22.70
C ASP A 42 5.60 -0.47 -21.22
N VAL A 43 4.33 -0.55 -20.81
CA VAL A 43 3.92 -0.36 -19.41
C VAL A 43 4.53 -1.42 -18.50
N THR A 44 4.41 -2.69 -18.88
CA THR A 44 4.92 -3.82 -18.08
C THR A 44 6.45 -3.88 -18.06
N TRP A 45 7.10 -3.37 -19.10
CA TRP A 45 8.56 -3.18 -19.12
C TRP A 45 9.00 -2.12 -18.11
N GLU A 46 8.35 -0.96 -18.04
CA GLU A 46 8.69 0.06 -17.05
C GLU A 46 8.44 -0.43 -15.61
N GLN A 47 7.41 -1.25 -15.39
CA GLN A 47 7.19 -1.93 -14.10
C GLN A 47 8.36 -2.86 -13.74
N GLN A 48 8.79 -3.72 -14.67
CA GLN A 48 9.94 -4.61 -14.48
C GLN A 48 11.20 -3.82 -14.15
N ARG A 49 11.52 -2.80 -14.96
CA ARG A 49 12.71 -1.96 -14.77
C ARG A 49 12.74 -1.31 -13.39
N LEU A 50 11.60 -0.78 -12.93
CA LEU A 50 11.54 -0.15 -11.63
C LEU A 50 11.76 -1.17 -10.51
N HIS A 51 11.08 -2.32 -10.58
CA HIS A 51 11.25 -3.39 -9.60
C HIS A 51 12.71 -3.88 -9.54
N GLU A 52 13.34 -4.15 -10.68
CA GLU A 52 14.75 -4.56 -10.72
C GLU A 52 15.69 -3.51 -10.11
N SER A 53 15.46 -2.22 -10.39
CA SER A 53 16.32 -1.14 -9.87
C SER A 53 16.27 -0.98 -8.36
N ARG A 54 15.27 -1.57 -7.71
CA ARG A 54 14.98 -1.43 -6.27
C ARG A 54 15.10 -2.73 -5.49
N ARG A 55 15.30 -3.85 -6.17
CA ARG A 55 15.36 -5.18 -5.57
C ARG A 55 16.39 -5.23 -4.44
N TRP A 56 15.99 -5.82 -3.32
CA TRP A 56 16.84 -6.01 -2.16
C TRP A 56 16.80 -7.47 -1.67
N SER A 57 17.77 -7.84 -0.83
CA SER A 57 17.95 -9.20 -0.32
C SER A 57 17.52 -9.28 1.13
N VAL A 58 16.58 -10.18 1.44
CA VAL A 58 16.19 -10.49 2.82
C VAL A 58 17.40 -10.96 3.62
N LEU A 59 18.25 -11.82 3.05
CA LEU A 59 19.43 -12.33 3.73
C LEU A 59 20.40 -11.21 4.10
N ASP A 60 20.62 -10.25 3.21
CA ASP A 60 21.54 -9.13 3.45
C ASP A 60 20.97 -8.17 4.50
N MET A 61 19.65 -7.95 4.51
CA MET A 61 18.99 -7.15 5.53
C MET A 61 19.08 -7.81 6.90
N LEU A 62 18.79 -9.11 6.99
CA LEU A 62 18.87 -9.87 8.23
C LEU A 62 20.31 -9.92 8.79
N ALA A 63 21.30 -10.13 7.92
CA ALA A 63 22.71 -10.17 8.31
C ALA A 63 23.24 -8.83 8.84
N ALA A 64 22.58 -7.71 8.51
CA ALA A 64 22.94 -6.39 8.98
C ALA A 64 22.42 -6.06 10.38
N VAL A 65 21.47 -6.85 10.92
CA VAL A 65 20.86 -6.61 12.24
C VAL A 65 21.74 -7.19 13.35
N ASP A 66 22.13 -6.36 14.31
CA ASP A 66 22.83 -6.82 15.52
C ASP A 66 21.82 -7.25 16.59
N LEU A 67 21.57 -8.56 16.67
CA LEU A 67 20.57 -9.14 17.57
C LEU A 67 20.83 -8.85 19.06
N ASP A 68 22.10 -8.71 19.45
CA ASP A 68 22.50 -8.45 20.84
C ASP A 68 22.22 -7.01 21.26
N ARG A 69 22.08 -6.09 20.29
CA ARG A 69 21.78 -4.67 20.51
C ARG A 69 20.29 -4.33 20.48
N LEU A 70 19.43 -5.28 20.13
CA LEU A 70 18.00 -5.04 20.02
C LEU A 70 17.36 -4.81 21.39
N THR A 71 16.77 -3.63 21.54
CA THR A 71 15.99 -3.23 22.71
C THR A 71 14.69 -4.02 22.81
N PRO A 72 14.01 -4.02 23.98
CA PRO A 72 12.66 -4.58 24.08
C PRO A 72 11.68 -3.96 23.08
N LEU A 73 11.75 -2.64 22.90
CA LEU A 73 10.95 -1.91 21.92
C LEU A 73 11.20 -2.43 20.49
N ASP A 74 12.46 -2.55 20.06
CA ASP A 74 12.81 -3.07 18.73
C ASP A 74 12.17 -4.44 18.48
N ARG A 75 12.23 -5.33 19.46
CA ARG A 75 11.66 -6.69 19.38
C ARG A 75 10.15 -6.66 19.26
N THR A 76 9.49 -5.80 20.04
CA THR A 76 8.03 -5.61 19.97
C THR A 76 7.61 -5.03 18.62
N LEU A 77 8.35 -4.06 18.07
CA LEU A 77 8.08 -3.50 16.74
C LEU A 77 8.24 -4.55 15.63
N VAL A 78 9.31 -5.34 15.66
CA VAL A 78 9.51 -6.47 14.73
C VAL A 78 8.37 -7.48 14.81
N TRP A 79 7.96 -7.82 16.02
CA TRP A 79 6.94 -8.83 16.25
C TRP A 79 5.55 -8.37 15.81
N ASN A 80 5.24 -7.08 15.99
CA ASN A 80 4.03 -6.48 15.47
C ASN A 80 4.08 -6.38 13.95
N ALA A 81 5.20 -5.97 13.36
CA ALA A 81 5.37 -5.93 11.90
C ALA A 81 5.16 -7.31 11.27
N GLY A 82 5.79 -8.36 11.80
CA GLY A 82 5.65 -9.72 11.24
C GLY A 82 4.23 -10.28 11.20
N ARG A 83 3.35 -9.85 12.13
CA ARG A 83 1.92 -10.18 12.10
C ARG A 83 1.14 -9.36 11.10
N ALA A 84 1.47 -8.08 10.95
CA ALA A 84 0.87 -7.20 9.95
C ALA A 84 1.00 -7.83 8.55
N GLU A 85 2.22 -8.28 8.26
CA GLU A 85 2.61 -8.83 6.97
C GLU A 85 1.94 -10.15 6.61
N LEU A 86 1.27 -10.86 7.54
CA LEU A 86 0.55 -12.09 7.19
C LEU A 86 -0.62 -11.85 6.23
N THR A 87 -1.15 -10.63 6.23
CA THR A 87 -2.36 -10.24 5.50
C THR A 87 -2.08 -9.76 4.08
N THR A 88 -0.82 -9.65 3.68
CA THR A 88 -0.42 -9.09 2.38
C THR A 88 -0.55 -10.11 1.25
N LYS A 89 -0.16 -11.38 1.50
CA LYS A 89 -0.39 -12.49 0.57
C LYS A 89 -1.86 -12.61 0.10
N PRO A 90 -2.87 -12.73 0.97
CA PRO A 90 -4.26 -12.83 0.52
C PRO A 90 -4.73 -11.57 -0.22
N GLY A 91 -4.16 -10.40 0.07
CA GLY A 91 -4.38 -9.16 -0.68
C GLY A 91 -3.88 -9.25 -2.13
N ALA A 92 -2.63 -9.72 -2.32
CA ALA A 92 -2.03 -9.92 -3.63
C ALA A 92 -2.75 -10.99 -4.46
N ASP A 93 -3.06 -12.13 -3.84
CA ASP A 93 -3.78 -13.24 -4.49
C ASP A 93 -5.19 -12.79 -4.93
N ARG A 94 -5.89 -11.97 -4.12
CA ARG A 94 -7.17 -11.36 -4.52
C ARG A 94 -6.97 -10.44 -5.72
N LEU A 95 -6.01 -9.52 -5.65
CA LEU A 95 -5.82 -8.51 -6.70
C LEU A 95 -5.52 -9.13 -8.06
N GLU A 96 -4.62 -10.12 -8.12
CA GLU A 96 -4.29 -10.82 -9.36
C GLU A 96 -5.53 -11.47 -9.99
N ARG A 97 -6.28 -12.23 -9.18
CA ARG A 97 -7.48 -12.95 -9.62
C ARG A 97 -8.58 -11.99 -10.09
N GLN A 98 -8.82 -10.92 -9.35
CA GLN A 98 -9.82 -9.91 -9.69
C GLN A 98 -9.43 -9.13 -10.95
N ALA A 99 -8.14 -8.79 -11.10
CA ALA A 99 -7.62 -8.11 -12.28
C ALA A 99 -7.76 -8.97 -13.54
N ASP A 100 -7.50 -10.28 -13.45
CA ASP A 100 -7.69 -11.23 -14.55
C ASP A 100 -9.17 -11.36 -14.95
N ALA A 101 -10.08 -11.42 -13.98
CA ALA A 101 -11.52 -11.43 -14.25
C ALA A 101 -12.00 -10.13 -14.93
N GLU A 102 -11.58 -8.98 -14.41
CA GLU A 102 -11.89 -7.66 -14.97
C GLU A 102 -11.30 -7.46 -16.37
N CYS A 103 -10.04 -7.91 -16.58
CA CYS A 103 -9.39 -7.86 -17.88
C CYS A 103 -10.24 -8.54 -18.96
N ARG A 104 -10.73 -9.77 -18.69
CA ARG A 104 -11.60 -10.51 -19.60
C ARG A 104 -12.96 -9.84 -19.80
N ARG A 105 -13.54 -9.28 -18.73
CA ARG A 105 -14.83 -8.55 -18.80
C ARG A 105 -14.77 -7.37 -19.78
N TRP A 106 -13.66 -6.65 -19.81
CA TRP A 106 -13.48 -5.45 -20.62
C TRP A 106 -12.84 -5.69 -21.98
N GLN A 107 -12.31 -6.88 -22.25
CA GLN A 107 -11.48 -7.17 -23.42
C GLN A 107 -12.14 -6.74 -24.75
N ASP A 108 -13.43 -7.03 -24.91
CA ASP A 108 -14.16 -6.77 -26.15
C ASP A 108 -14.86 -5.40 -26.17
N SER A 109 -15.11 -4.80 -25.01
CA SER A 109 -15.89 -3.56 -24.87
C SER A 109 -15.04 -2.32 -24.67
N ASN A 110 -13.97 -2.42 -23.87
CA ASN A 110 -13.04 -1.34 -23.59
C ASN A 110 -11.59 -1.88 -23.47
N PRO A 111 -10.90 -2.05 -24.62
CA PRO A 111 -9.54 -2.62 -24.65
C PRO A 111 -8.52 -1.84 -23.81
N THR A 112 -8.71 -0.52 -23.64
CA THR A 112 -7.86 0.30 -22.77
C THR A 112 -8.01 -0.10 -21.31
N VAL A 113 -9.25 -0.25 -20.83
CA VAL A 113 -9.50 -0.70 -19.45
C VAL A 113 -9.00 -2.13 -19.26
N SER A 114 -9.22 -3.00 -20.24
CA SER A 114 -8.64 -4.35 -20.24
C SER A 114 -7.11 -4.33 -20.09
N ALA A 115 -6.42 -3.47 -20.83
CA ALA A 115 -4.97 -3.30 -20.72
C ALA A 115 -4.53 -2.74 -19.34
N ILE A 116 -5.29 -1.82 -18.74
CA ILE A 116 -5.04 -1.33 -17.37
C ILE A 116 -5.15 -2.48 -16.36
N MET A 117 -6.19 -3.31 -16.46
CA MET A 117 -6.38 -4.46 -15.58
C MET A 117 -5.26 -5.48 -15.75
N GLN A 118 -4.87 -5.77 -16.99
CA GLN A 118 -3.75 -6.67 -17.25
C GLN A 118 -2.43 -6.12 -16.71
N ALA A 119 -2.17 -4.82 -16.83
CA ALA A 119 -0.99 -4.19 -16.26
C ALA A 119 -0.99 -4.23 -14.72
N CYS A 120 -2.17 -4.09 -14.09
CA CYS A 120 -2.35 -4.19 -12.65
C CYS A 120 -2.04 -5.61 -12.15
N GLY A 121 -2.70 -6.63 -12.71
CA GLY A 121 -2.45 -8.04 -12.35
C GLY A 121 -1.03 -8.52 -12.72
N THR A 122 -0.41 -7.92 -13.73
CA THR A 122 1.00 -8.21 -14.05
C THR A 122 1.94 -7.67 -12.98
N TRP A 123 1.71 -6.43 -12.51
CA TRP A 123 2.52 -5.78 -11.49
C TRP A 123 2.32 -6.41 -10.10
N SER A 124 1.13 -6.93 -9.79
CA SER A 124 0.85 -7.55 -8.49
C SER A 124 1.80 -8.72 -8.16
N ARG A 125 2.45 -9.32 -9.17
CA ARG A 125 3.51 -10.33 -8.96
C ARG A 125 4.76 -9.75 -8.31
N TYR A 126 5.17 -8.54 -8.70
CA TYR A 126 6.31 -7.85 -8.09
C TYR A 126 5.97 -7.38 -6.68
N TRP A 127 4.75 -6.84 -6.52
CA TRP A 127 4.22 -6.50 -5.20
C TRP A 127 4.24 -7.74 -4.28
N ASN A 128 3.69 -8.88 -4.71
CA ASN A 128 3.69 -10.12 -3.91
C ASN A 128 5.10 -10.62 -3.56
N GLU A 129 6.09 -10.43 -4.44
CA GLU A 129 7.49 -10.74 -4.13
C GLU A 129 8.05 -9.81 -3.04
N GLU A 130 7.79 -8.51 -3.14
CA GLU A 130 8.21 -7.50 -2.16
C GLU A 130 7.56 -7.78 -0.80
N GLU A 131 6.26 -8.05 -0.76
CA GLU A 131 5.51 -8.43 0.44
C GLU A 131 6.04 -9.73 1.08
N ALA A 132 6.40 -10.72 0.27
CA ALA A 132 7.02 -11.94 0.78
C ALA A 132 8.38 -11.66 1.45
N HIS A 133 9.13 -10.66 0.98
CA HIS A 133 10.36 -10.23 1.65
C HIS A 133 10.06 -9.56 3.00
N HIS A 134 9.02 -8.72 3.09
CA HIS A 134 8.62 -8.04 4.32
C HIS A 134 8.23 -9.07 5.38
N GLU A 135 7.29 -9.96 5.02
CA GLU A 135 6.80 -11.04 5.87
C GLU A 135 7.96 -11.91 6.37
N THR A 136 8.81 -12.38 5.45
CA THR A 136 9.91 -13.29 5.79
C THR A 136 10.93 -12.60 6.69
N ALA A 137 11.29 -11.34 6.41
CA ALA A 137 12.28 -10.61 7.19
C ALA A 137 11.80 -10.42 8.64
N PHE A 138 10.58 -9.89 8.84
CA PHE A 138 10.08 -9.63 10.18
C PHE A 138 9.78 -10.89 10.97
N ASN A 139 9.15 -11.90 10.36
CA ASN A 139 8.86 -13.16 11.05
C ASN A 139 10.14 -13.91 11.41
N ARG A 140 11.17 -13.86 10.56
CA ARG A 140 12.46 -14.45 10.91
C ARG A 140 13.15 -13.71 12.03
N LEU A 141 13.15 -12.37 12.04
CA LEU A 141 13.73 -11.59 13.15
C LEU A 141 12.98 -11.81 14.46
N ALA A 142 11.65 -11.91 14.44
CA ALA A 142 10.85 -12.23 15.61
C ALA A 142 11.30 -13.57 16.23
N GLN A 143 11.48 -14.60 15.41
CA GLN A 143 11.99 -15.90 15.86
C GLN A 143 13.42 -15.81 16.43
N LEU A 144 14.32 -15.12 15.73
CA LEU A 144 15.73 -14.99 16.14
C LEU A 144 15.89 -14.20 17.45
N THR A 145 14.93 -13.31 17.77
CA THR A 145 14.93 -12.52 19.01
C THR A 145 14.20 -13.20 20.17
N GLY A 146 13.78 -14.46 20.00
CA GLY A 146 13.10 -15.24 21.03
C GLY A 146 11.67 -14.79 21.30
N MET A 147 11.06 -14.02 20.39
CA MET A 147 9.65 -13.68 20.48
C MET A 147 8.80 -14.92 20.13
N ALA A 148 7.59 -14.98 20.70
CA ALA A 148 6.70 -16.10 20.46
C ALA A 148 6.44 -16.25 18.95
N PRO A 149 6.62 -17.45 18.38
CA PRO A 149 6.29 -17.69 16.98
C PRO A 149 4.78 -17.51 16.77
N ILE A 150 4.41 -17.18 15.54
CA ILE A 150 3.01 -17.15 15.13
C ILE A 150 2.55 -18.62 15.04
N PRO A 151 1.48 -19.03 15.75
CA PRO A 151 0.95 -20.39 15.64
C PRO A 151 0.48 -20.70 14.23
N ASP A 152 0.63 -21.96 13.81
CA ASP A 152 0.22 -22.41 12.47
C ASP A 152 -1.26 -22.09 12.21
N GLU A 153 -2.12 -22.22 13.22
CA GLU A 153 -3.55 -21.92 13.11
C GLU A 153 -3.80 -20.44 12.79
N THR A 154 -3.12 -19.52 13.49
CA THR A 154 -3.21 -18.08 13.23
C THR A 154 -2.64 -17.73 11.86
N PHE A 155 -1.54 -18.38 11.48
CA PHE A 155 -0.90 -18.18 10.19
C PHE A 155 -1.82 -18.61 9.03
N ILE A 156 -2.56 -19.71 9.20
CA ILE A 156 -3.54 -20.21 8.23
C ILE A 156 -4.78 -19.31 8.20
N GLU A 157 -5.30 -18.91 9.36
CA GLU A 157 -6.48 -18.06 9.49
C GLU A 157 -6.27 -16.70 8.79
N PHE A 158 -5.13 -16.06 9.03
CA PHE A 158 -4.86 -14.71 8.51
C PHE A 158 -4.53 -14.72 7.01
N ARG A 159 -4.33 -15.91 6.42
CA ARG A 159 -4.08 -16.11 4.98
C ARG A 159 -5.33 -16.47 4.18
N GLN A 160 -6.51 -16.39 4.79
CA GLN A 160 -7.75 -16.53 4.03
C GLN A 160 -7.85 -15.45 2.97
N VAL A 161 -8.13 -15.87 1.73
CA VAL A 161 -8.25 -14.95 0.59
C VAL A 161 -9.48 -14.07 0.81
N PHE A 162 -9.28 -12.75 0.70
CA PHE A 162 -10.39 -11.80 0.81
C PHE A 162 -11.40 -11.99 -0.33
N PRO A 163 -12.70 -11.80 -0.07
CA PRO A 163 -13.70 -11.80 -1.12
C PRO A 163 -13.41 -10.69 -2.15
N ASP A 164 -13.85 -10.94 -3.38
CA ASP A 164 -13.79 -9.95 -4.46
C ASP A 164 -14.76 -8.81 -4.18
N ASP A 165 -14.42 -7.65 -4.73
CA ASP A 165 -15.27 -6.47 -4.69
C ASP A 165 -15.20 -5.71 -6.02
N ASP A 166 -15.70 -4.47 -6.06
CA ASP A 166 -15.38 -3.55 -7.15
C ASP A 166 -13.87 -3.26 -7.19
N MET A 167 -13.30 -3.17 -8.40
CA MET A 167 -11.86 -2.97 -8.58
C MET A 167 -11.39 -1.61 -8.08
N LEU A 168 -12.15 -0.52 -8.30
CA LEU A 168 -11.78 0.79 -7.79
C LEU A 168 -11.81 0.82 -6.26
N ARG A 169 -12.84 0.21 -5.64
CA ARG A 169 -12.90 0.06 -4.17
C ARG A 169 -11.73 -0.75 -3.63
N THR A 170 -11.36 -1.83 -4.32
CA THR A 170 -10.22 -2.67 -3.95
C THR A 170 -8.89 -1.91 -4.02
N LEU A 171 -8.64 -1.20 -5.12
CA LEU A 171 -7.42 -0.40 -5.29
C LEU A 171 -7.35 0.75 -4.28
N MET A 172 -8.48 1.38 -3.96
CA MET A 172 -8.53 2.44 -2.94
C MET A 172 -8.22 1.88 -1.55
N LEU A 173 -8.81 0.74 -1.20
CA LEU A 173 -8.52 0.05 0.07
C LEU A 173 -7.04 -0.29 0.18
N LEU A 174 -6.46 -0.88 -0.86
CA LEU A 174 -5.03 -1.21 -0.89
C LEU A 174 -4.17 0.06 -0.79
N ALA A 175 -4.49 1.14 -1.51
CA ALA A 175 -3.77 2.40 -1.40
C ALA A 175 -3.79 2.97 0.05
N ILE A 176 -4.92 2.89 0.76
CA ILE A 176 -5.01 3.32 2.17
C ILE A 176 -4.21 2.39 3.09
N SER A 177 -4.24 1.08 2.84
CA SER A 177 -3.42 0.10 3.56
C SER A 177 -1.94 0.43 3.45
N GLU A 178 -1.45 0.64 2.22
CA GLU A 178 -0.05 1.01 1.94
C GLU A 178 0.33 2.39 2.52
N ILE A 179 -0.59 3.37 2.51
CA ILE A 179 -0.38 4.65 3.21
C ILE A 179 -0.16 4.41 4.70
N THR A 180 -0.99 3.55 5.30
CA THR A 180 -0.94 3.23 6.73
C THR A 180 0.37 2.52 7.08
N ALA A 181 0.75 1.51 6.30
CA ALA A 181 2.00 0.78 6.46
C ALA A 181 3.23 1.70 6.27
N ALA A 182 3.27 2.49 5.20
CA ALA A 182 4.34 3.46 4.93
C ALA A 182 4.54 4.44 6.09
N VAL A 183 3.45 4.98 6.64
CA VAL A 183 3.52 5.89 7.79
C VAL A 183 3.98 5.14 9.02
N ASN A 184 3.42 3.97 9.30
CA ASN A 184 3.76 3.21 10.50
C ASN A 184 5.25 2.81 10.51
N TYR A 185 5.73 2.18 9.45
CA TYR A 185 7.13 1.78 9.32
C TYR A 185 8.07 2.99 9.27
N GLY A 186 7.61 4.09 8.64
CA GLY A 186 8.30 5.38 8.65
C GLY A 186 8.47 5.98 10.05
N GLN A 187 7.49 5.79 10.95
CA GLN A 187 7.57 6.19 12.36
C GLN A 187 8.47 5.23 13.15
N CYS A 188 8.29 3.91 12.99
CA CYS A 188 9.10 2.90 13.67
C CYS A 188 10.61 3.10 13.44
N GLN A 189 11.04 3.36 12.20
CA GLN A 189 12.48 3.57 11.93
C GLN A 189 13.11 4.76 12.68
N GLN A 190 12.31 5.74 13.14
CA GLN A 190 12.83 6.89 13.88
C GLN A 190 13.21 6.54 15.33
N VAL A 191 12.61 5.51 15.89
CA VAL A 191 12.81 5.09 17.29
C VAL A 191 13.65 3.83 17.43
N ILE A 192 13.89 3.12 16.33
CA ILE A 192 14.75 1.93 16.31
C ILE A 192 16.21 2.33 16.52
N ASP A 193 16.88 1.67 17.45
CA ASP A 193 18.26 1.94 17.82
C ASP A 193 19.26 1.25 16.88
N ASP A 194 19.02 -0.02 16.56
CA ASP A 194 19.92 -0.81 15.72
C ASP A 194 19.95 -0.30 14.26
N PRO A 195 21.13 0.04 13.69
CA PRO A 195 21.23 0.55 12.33
C PRO A 195 20.74 -0.41 11.25
N GLY A 196 20.94 -1.73 11.44
CA GLY A 196 20.49 -2.75 10.49
C GLY A 196 18.98 -2.83 10.45
N LEU A 197 18.35 -2.89 11.62
CA LEU A 197 16.91 -2.93 11.77
C LEU A 197 16.27 -1.63 11.27
N ARG A 198 16.87 -0.47 11.57
CA ARG A 198 16.43 0.83 11.06
C ARG A 198 16.43 0.83 9.53
N ARG A 199 17.47 0.27 8.92
CA ARG A 199 17.56 0.14 7.45
C ARG A 199 16.46 -0.74 6.89
N LEU A 200 16.13 -1.86 7.54
CA LEU A 200 15.03 -2.73 7.12
C LEU A 200 13.68 -1.99 7.15
N PHE A 201 13.32 -1.37 8.28
CA PHE A 201 12.06 -0.61 8.37
C PHE A 201 12.01 0.56 7.39
N LYS A 202 13.14 1.22 7.15
CA LYS A 202 13.23 2.28 6.13
C LYS A 202 13.03 1.75 4.71
N GLN A 203 13.57 0.56 4.39
CA GLN A 203 13.38 -0.09 3.09
C GLN A 203 11.92 -0.44 2.89
N VAL A 204 11.31 -1.14 3.86
CA VAL A 204 9.90 -1.53 3.84
C VAL A 204 9.02 -0.29 3.66
N ALA A 205 9.21 0.75 4.47
CA ALA A 205 8.46 2.01 4.31
C ALA A 205 8.61 2.64 2.90
N ALA A 206 9.76 2.48 2.24
CA ALA A 206 9.97 2.96 0.88
C ALA A 206 9.24 2.11 -0.17
N ASP A 207 9.12 0.80 0.07
CA ASP A 207 8.33 -0.12 -0.76
C ASP A 207 6.84 0.21 -0.63
N GLU A 208 6.30 0.43 0.57
CA GLU A 208 4.89 0.82 0.75
C GLU A 208 4.55 2.17 0.08
N ILE A 209 5.51 3.11 0.09
CA ILE A 209 5.38 4.37 -0.66
C ILE A 209 5.29 4.12 -2.18
N GLN A 210 5.96 3.09 -2.69
CA GLN A 210 5.87 2.68 -4.09
C GLN A 210 4.54 1.99 -4.37
N HIS A 211 4.16 1.02 -3.53
CA HIS A 211 2.93 0.25 -3.67
C HIS A 211 1.71 1.18 -3.70
N ARG A 212 1.61 2.12 -2.75
CA ARG A 212 0.52 3.12 -2.75
C ARG A 212 0.49 3.94 -4.05
N ASN A 213 1.64 4.28 -4.62
CA ASN A 213 1.70 5.11 -5.83
C ASN A 213 1.25 4.31 -7.06
N TYR A 214 1.52 3.01 -7.11
CA TYR A 214 0.95 2.12 -8.12
C TYR A 214 -0.56 1.98 -7.96
N PHE A 215 -1.05 1.69 -6.76
CA PHE A 215 -2.49 1.59 -6.51
C PHE A 215 -3.24 2.87 -6.88
N VAL A 216 -2.70 4.03 -6.49
CA VAL A 216 -3.24 5.34 -6.88
C VAL A 216 -3.23 5.52 -8.40
N SER A 217 -2.17 5.12 -9.10
CA SER A 217 -2.10 5.23 -10.56
C SER A 217 -3.14 4.34 -11.27
N PHE A 218 -3.29 3.09 -10.82
CA PHE A 218 -4.30 2.19 -11.37
C PHE A 218 -5.72 2.71 -11.09
N ALA A 219 -6.02 3.10 -9.84
CA ALA A 219 -7.31 3.64 -9.45
C ALA A 219 -7.65 4.91 -10.25
N LYS A 220 -6.67 5.82 -10.40
CA LYS A 220 -6.79 7.01 -11.25
C LYS A 220 -7.17 6.63 -12.67
N ALA A 221 -6.47 5.67 -13.28
CA ALA A 221 -6.72 5.27 -14.65
C ALA A 221 -8.12 4.66 -14.85
N LEU A 222 -8.69 4.03 -13.83
CA LEU A 222 -10.07 3.55 -13.84
C LEU A 222 -11.10 4.67 -13.78
N VAL A 223 -10.85 5.72 -12.99
CA VAL A 223 -11.72 6.90 -12.95
C VAL A 223 -11.60 7.72 -14.24
N ASP A 224 -10.38 7.92 -14.73
CA ASP A 224 -10.12 8.66 -15.98
C ASP A 224 -10.71 7.98 -17.21
N SER A 225 -10.95 6.66 -17.17
CA SER A 225 -11.61 5.94 -18.27
C SER A 225 -13.11 6.23 -18.37
N GLY A 226 -13.73 6.72 -17.29
CA GLY A 226 -15.17 6.94 -17.18
C GLY A 226 -15.98 5.67 -16.85
N GLU A 227 -15.35 4.50 -16.79
CA GLU A 227 -16.05 3.22 -16.49
C GLU A 227 -16.25 2.98 -15.00
N TYR A 228 -15.47 3.65 -14.14
CA TYR A 228 -15.57 3.58 -12.68
C TYR A 228 -15.88 4.95 -12.09
N GLN A 229 -16.77 4.98 -11.10
CA GLN A 229 -17.29 6.23 -10.55
C GLN A 229 -16.46 6.69 -9.36
N ALA A 230 -16.10 7.97 -9.34
CA ALA A 230 -15.30 8.56 -8.26
C ALA A 230 -15.89 8.31 -6.85
N LYS A 231 -17.23 8.26 -6.75
CA LYS A 231 -17.94 7.98 -5.49
C LYS A 231 -17.49 6.71 -4.78
N ASP A 232 -17.03 5.71 -5.53
CA ASP A 232 -16.62 4.43 -4.97
C ASP A 232 -15.28 4.56 -4.23
N ALA A 233 -14.36 5.40 -4.72
CA ALA A 233 -13.13 5.75 -3.99
C ALA A 233 -13.44 6.58 -2.73
N PHE A 234 -14.40 7.50 -2.82
CA PHE A 234 -14.85 8.30 -1.68
C PHE A 234 -15.53 7.44 -0.59
N ALA A 235 -16.35 6.46 -0.98
CA ALA A 235 -16.99 5.54 -0.05
C ALA A 235 -15.97 4.77 0.81
N VAL A 236 -14.90 4.26 0.18
CA VAL A 236 -13.83 3.57 0.88
C VAL A 236 -13.05 4.54 1.78
N ALA A 237 -12.71 5.72 1.29
CA ALA A 237 -12.04 6.71 2.15
C ALA A 237 -12.87 7.09 3.37
N HIS A 238 -14.18 7.30 3.20
CA HIS A 238 -15.09 7.62 4.30
C HIS A 238 -15.14 6.48 5.32
N LEU A 239 -15.21 5.22 4.90
CA LEU A 239 -15.16 4.05 5.79
C LEU A 239 -13.92 4.07 6.70
N PHE A 240 -12.76 4.43 6.16
CA PHE A 240 -11.51 4.46 6.92
C PHE A 240 -11.40 5.70 7.81
N LEU A 241 -11.93 6.85 7.38
CA LEU A 241 -11.68 8.14 8.02
C LEU A 241 -12.79 8.60 8.96
N ARG A 242 -14.00 8.03 8.90
CA ARG A 242 -15.13 8.39 9.79
C ARG A 242 -14.79 8.28 11.27
N GLU A 243 -15.71 8.74 12.12
CA GLU A 243 -15.62 8.48 13.56
C GLU A 243 -15.52 6.96 13.82
N ASP A 244 -14.55 6.56 14.65
CA ASP A 244 -14.17 5.15 14.88
C ASP A 244 -13.78 4.35 13.63
N GLY A 245 -13.38 5.04 12.55
CA GLY A 245 -12.91 4.46 11.31
C GLY A 245 -11.57 3.72 11.44
N GLU A 246 -11.27 2.88 10.45
CA GLU A 246 -10.11 1.97 10.48
C GLU A 246 -8.75 2.66 10.57
N ILE A 247 -8.65 3.93 10.19
CA ILE A 247 -7.37 4.66 10.22
C ILE A 247 -6.82 4.82 11.65
N LEU A 248 -7.69 4.69 12.64
CA LEU A 248 -7.40 4.78 14.06
C LEU A 248 -6.76 3.49 14.62
N GLY A 249 -6.94 2.35 13.96
CA GLY A 249 -6.35 1.07 14.36
C GLY A 249 -6.59 0.74 15.84
N SER A 250 -5.51 0.48 16.59
CA SER A 250 -5.57 0.03 17.99
C SER A 250 -6.12 1.07 18.98
N SER A 251 -6.35 2.30 18.51
CA SER A 251 -7.02 3.35 19.29
C SER A 251 -8.56 3.31 19.20
N ARG A 252 -9.14 2.40 18.42
CA ARG A 252 -10.60 2.27 18.27
C ARG A 252 -11.22 1.59 19.48
N ASP A 253 -12.41 2.06 19.87
CA ASP A 253 -13.18 1.46 20.95
C ASP A 253 -13.81 0.12 20.56
N GLN A 254 -14.16 -0.04 19.27
CA GLN A 254 -14.77 -1.25 18.74
C GLN A 254 -14.10 -1.69 17.43
N VAL A 255 -13.77 -2.98 17.36
CA VAL A 255 -13.25 -3.65 16.17
C VAL A 255 -14.42 -4.26 15.40
N GLU A 256 -14.52 -3.95 14.11
CA GLU A 256 -15.55 -4.53 13.25
C GLU A 256 -15.23 -6.02 12.94
N ASP A 257 -16.20 -6.92 13.14
CA ASP A 257 -16.08 -8.31 12.69
C ASP A 257 -16.44 -8.41 11.21
N ARG A 258 -15.50 -8.96 10.43
CA ARG A 258 -15.59 -9.06 8.96
C ARG A 258 -15.53 -10.50 8.46
N GLY A 259 -15.50 -11.47 9.37
CA GLY A 259 -15.46 -12.91 9.10
C GLY A 259 -14.14 -13.41 8.50
N THR A 260 -13.67 -12.81 7.40
CA THR A 260 -12.49 -13.26 6.63
C THR A 260 -11.36 -12.23 6.61
N HIS A 261 -11.61 -11.00 7.07
CA HIS A 261 -10.62 -9.94 7.11
C HIS A 261 -10.15 -9.64 8.53
N VAL A 262 -8.84 -9.68 8.73
CA VAL A 262 -8.19 -9.27 9.98
C VAL A 262 -7.42 -7.99 9.71
N ASN A 263 -7.87 -6.88 10.31
CA ASN A 263 -7.08 -5.66 10.35
C ASN A 263 -6.09 -5.76 11.51
N TRP A 264 -4.80 -5.97 11.21
CA TRP A 264 -3.77 -6.08 12.22
C TRP A 264 -3.57 -4.77 13.02
N GLY A 265 -3.86 -3.61 12.41
CA GLY A 265 -3.78 -2.32 13.10
C GLY A 265 -4.62 -2.28 14.38
N ASP A 266 -5.74 -3.02 14.42
CA ASP A 266 -6.61 -3.15 15.58
C ASP A 266 -6.04 -4.07 16.69
N ARG A 267 -5.01 -4.86 16.38
CA ARG A 267 -4.48 -5.93 17.23
C ARG A 267 -3.04 -5.69 17.69
N LEU A 268 -2.52 -4.47 17.56
CA LEU A 268 -1.19 -4.12 18.05
C LEU A 268 -1.06 -4.45 19.54
N GLU A 269 -0.16 -5.39 19.84
CA GLU A 269 0.02 -5.88 21.20
C GLU A 269 0.90 -4.95 22.03
N ARG A 270 0.59 -4.89 23.33
CA ARG A 270 1.27 -4.09 24.34
C ARG A 270 1.93 -5.02 25.36
N LYS A 271 3.25 -4.96 25.51
CA LYS A 271 3.90 -5.58 26.68
C LYS A 271 3.93 -4.57 27.83
N ALA A 272 3.34 -4.95 28.96
CA ALA A 272 3.33 -4.11 30.15
C ALA A 272 4.77 -3.80 30.62
N GLY A 273 5.10 -2.51 30.74
CA GLY A 273 6.42 -2.05 31.21
C GLY A 273 7.42 -1.66 30.11
N GLU A 274 7.03 -1.70 28.84
CA GLU A 274 7.78 -1.14 27.70
C GLU A 274 7.20 0.25 27.31
N ASP A 275 8.04 1.17 26.82
CA ASP A 275 7.61 2.52 26.41
C ASP A 275 6.47 2.44 25.38
N ASP A 276 5.36 3.14 25.64
CA ASP A 276 4.13 3.19 24.81
C ASP A 276 4.38 3.96 23.50
N PHE A 277 5.21 3.41 22.61
CA PHE A 277 5.38 3.95 21.28
C PHE A 277 4.24 3.50 20.36
N ARG A 278 3.47 4.47 19.87
CA ARG A 278 2.43 4.26 18.87
C ARG A 278 2.84 4.90 17.56
N PRO A 279 2.97 4.13 16.47
CA PRO A 279 3.23 4.69 15.16
C PRO A 279 1.98 5.38 14.55
N GLU A 280 0.93 5.61 15.36
CA GLU A 280 -0.37 6.15 14.99
C GLU A 280 -0.27 7.67 14.68
N ALA A 281 0.39 8.01 13.58
CA ALA A 281 0.41 9.38 13.05
C ALA A 281 -0.87 9.66 12.22
N VAL A 282 -2.03 9.62 12.89
CA VAL A 282 -3.38 9.67 12.27
C VAL A 282 -3.54 10.86 11.33
N GLU A 283 -3.17 12.08 11.76
CA GLU A 283 -3.25 13.28 10.94
C GLU A 283 -2.45 13.14 9.64
N LYS A 284 -1.25 12.53 9.72
CA LYS A 284 -0.40 12.33 8.55
C LYS A 284 -1.03 11.32 7.59
N LYS A 285 -1.63 10.25 8.12
CA LYS A 285 -2.35 9.24 7.31
C LYS A 285 -3.55 9.89 6.61
N GLN A 286 -4.37 10.65 7.34
CA GLN A 286 -5.51 11.40 6.81
C GLN A 286 -5.10 12.31 5.64
N GLN A 287 -4.07 13.13 5.82
CA GLN A 287 -3.55 14.01 4.76
C GLN A 287 -3.13 13.23 3.51
N LEU A 288 -2.48 12.07 3.69
CA LEU A 288 -2.06 11.22 2.57
C LEU A 288 -3.26 10.57 1.87
N VAL A 289 -4.31 10.18 2.60
CA VAL A 289 -5.56 9.64 2.01
C VAL A 289 -6.27 10.73 1.19
N PHE A 290 -6.39 11.95 1.70
CA PHE A 290 -6.94 13.07 0.92
C PHE A 290 -6.10 13.37 -0.33
N GLY A 291 -4.77 13.34 -0.20
CA GLY A 291 -3.87 13.48 -1.34
C GLY A 291 -4.03 12.35 -2.38
N ALA A 292 -4.28 11.12 -1.94
CA ALA A 292 -4.57 9.99 -2.84
C ALA A 292 -5.91 10.18 -3.56
N LEU A 293 -6.97 10.55 -2.84
CA LEU A 293 -8.27 10.86 -3.44
C LEU A 293 -8.15 11.94 -4.51
N LYS A 294 -7.50 13.06 -4.20
CA LYS A 294 -7.27 14.15 -5.15
C LYS A 294 -6.56 13.68 -6.41
N LYS A 295 -5.56 12.80 -6.28
CA LYS A 295 -4.85 12.24 -7.44
C LYS A 295 -5.76 11.32 -8.27
N ILE A 296 -6.56 10.48 -7.61
CA ILE A 296 -7.45 9.51 -8.27
C ILE A 296 -8.59 10.21 -8.99
N THR A 297 -9.27 11.14 -8.31
CA THR A 297 -10.56 11.70 -8.76
C THR A 297 -10.45 13.10 -9.32
N GLY A 298 -9.35 13.81 -9.05
CA GLY A 298 -9.22 15.25 -9.33
C GLY A 298 -9.96 16.15 -8.34
N ILE A 299 -10.68 15.59 -7.37
CA ILE A 299 -11.50 16.32 -6.40
C ILE A 299 -10.71 16.49 -5.10
N GLU A 300 -10.63 17.74 -4.62
CA GLU A 300 -9.90 18.09 -3.41
C GLU A 300 -10.82 18.14 -2.20
N VAL A 301 -10.36 17.54 -1.09
CA VAL A 301 -11.01 17.58 0.23
C VAL A 301 -9.94 17.76 1.31
N HIS A 302 -10.28 18.45 2.39
CA HIS A 302 -9.37 18.82 3.47
C HIS A 302 -9.81 18.33 4.85
N SER A 303 -11.03 17.81 4.98
CA SER A 303 -11.56 17.33 6.24
C SER A 303 -12.44 16.09 6.05
N ARG A 304 -12.78 15.43 7.17
CA ARG A 304 -13.69 14.26 7.19
C ARG A 304 -15.13 14.65 6.82
N GLU A 305 -15.55 15.84 7.24
CA GLU A 305 -16.86 16.39 6.92
C GLU A 305 -16.95 16.70 5.42
N GLU A 306 -15.96 17.39 4.85
CA GLU A 306 -15.90 17.67 3.41
C GLU A 306 -15.87 16.37 2.58
N LEU A 307 -15.18 15.34 3.07
CA LEU A 307 -15.15 14.02 2.44
C LEU A 307 -16.54 13.39 2.38
N GLU A 308 -17.28 13.43 3.50
CA GLU A 308 -18.64 12.87 3.59
C GLU A 308 -19.62 13.66 2.71
N ASP A 309 -19.60 14.99 2.80
CA ASP A 309 -20.46 15.85 1.97
C ASP A 309 -20.22 15.61 0.48
N THR A 310 -18.94 15.60 0.07
CA THR A 310 -18.56 15.33 -1.33
C THR A 310 -19.00 13.94 -1.77
N TRP A 311 -18.87 12.93 -0.90
CA TRP A 311 -19.32 11.58 -1.21
C TRP A 311 -20.84 11.53 -1.41
N MET A 312 -21.61 12.16 -0.53
CA MET A 312 -23.07 12.19 -0.61
C MET A 312 -23.57 12.92 -1.86
N ASP A 313 -22.91 14.02 -2.24
CA ASP A 313 -23.20 14.73 -3.49
C ASP A 313 -22.96 13.85 -4.72
N LEU A 314 -21.86 13.08 -4.74
CA LEU A 314 -21.55 12.14 -5.82
C LEU A 314 -22.49 10.91 -5.86
N VAL A 315 -23.17 10.60 -4.76
CA VAL A 315 -24.19 9.54 -4.71
C VAL A 315 -25.55 10.06 -5.21
N GLY A 316 -25.86 11.33 -4.94
CA GLY A 316 -27.13 11.96 -5.30
C GLY A 316 -27.22 12.50 -6.74
N GLY A 317 -26.08 12.65 -7.42
CA GLY A 317 -25.97 13.01 -8.84
C GLY A 317 -26.00 11.82 -9.79
#